data_AF-A0A5N0DW05-F1
#
_entry.id   AF-A0A5N0DW05-F1
#
_cell.length_a   1.000
_cell.length_b   1.000
_cell.length_c   1.000
_cell.angle_alpha   90.00
_cell.angle_beta   90.00
_cell.angle_gamma   90.00
#
_symmetry.space_group_name_H-M   'P 1'
#
loop_
_entity.id
_entity.type
_entity.pdbx_description
1 polymer ?
#
loop_
_entity_poly.entity_id
_entity_poly.type
_entity_poly.pdbx_seq_one_letter_code
_entity_poly.pdbx_strand_id
1 'polypeptide(L)'
;MTNEVSATIHGASPAIVHLLRRAAAVAAANGRNVLSPEDVQSALLDGRPSVLEVHWPRVGGEPLRRGQINDFDPTAPQEALAYPELVELVRSIVPGPVHEKFNSAQPVSITYSVSGPDAEEFRAVIDRAE
;
A
#
# COMPACT_ATOMS: atom_id res chain seq x y z
N MET A 1 -1.79 30.83 -8.03
CA MET A 1 -2.36 29.58 -8.58
C MET A 1 -1.47 28.46 -8.09
N THR A 2 -2.01 27.40 -7.47
CA THR A 2 -1.22 26.28 -6.93
C THR A 2 -1.12 25.15 -7.95
N ASN A 3 -0.05 24.36 -7.87
CA ASN A 3 0.06 23.13 -8.67
C ASN A 3 -0.90 22.07 -8.12
N GLU A 4 -1.50 21.30 -9.01
CA GLU A 4 -2.45 20.24 -8.68
C GLU A 4 -2.15 19.00 -9.52
N VAL A 5 -2.08 17.84 -8.88
CA VAL A 5 -1.97 16.52 -9.54
C VAL A 5 -3.25 15.75 -9.29
N SER A 6 -3.94 15.37 -10.37
CA SER A 6 -5.11 14.50 -10.32
C SER A 6 -4.76 13.14 -10.92
N ALA A 7 -5.20 12.06 -10.29
CA ALA A 7 -5.01 10.70 -10.82
C ALA A 7 -6.32 9.89 -10.82
N THR A 8 -6.49 9.06 -11.84
CA THR A 8 -7.59 8.09 -11.96
C THR A 8 -7.01 6.68 -12.00
N ILE A 9 -7.50 5.79 -11.12
CA ILE A 9 -7.06 4.40 -11.04
C ILE A 9 -8.17 3.48 -11.56
N HIS A 10 -7.88 2.72 -12.61
CA HIS A 10 -8.77 1.68 -13.13
C HIS A 10 -8.40 0.32 -12.54
N GLY A 11 -9.40 -0.44 -12.09
CA GLY A 11 -9.19 -1.75 -11.45
C GLY A 11 -8.76 -1.70 -9.98
N ALA A 12 -8.89 -0.54 -9.31
CA ALA A 12 -8.64 -0.44 -7.88
C ALA A 12 -9.62 -1.32 -7.08
N SER A 13 -9.10 -2.12 -6.14
CA SER A 13 -9.95 -2.83 -5.18
C SER A 13 -10.56 -1.84 -4.18
N PRO A 14 -11.72 -2.14 -3.56
CA PRO A 14 -12.29 -1.29 -2.51
C PRO A 14 -11.31 -1.02 -1.35
N ALA A 15 -10.45 -1.99 -1.03
CA ALA A 15 -9.43 -1.85 0.01
C ALA A 15 -8.41 -0.74 -0.31
N ILE A 16 -8.02 -0.57 -1.58
CA ILE A 16 -7.14 0.54 -2.01
C ILE A 16 -7.84 1.88 -1.83
N VAL A 17 -9.13 1.99 -2.15
CA VAL A 17 -9.89 3.23 -1.95
C VAL A 17 -9.94 3.59 -0.46
N HIS A 18 -10.19 2.61 0.42
CA HIS A 18 -10.16 2.83 1.87
C HIS A 18 -8.76 3.22 2.38
N LEU A 19 -7.70 2.62 1.84
CA LEU A 19 -6.33 2.99 2.18
C LEU A 19 -6.03 4.45 1.81
N LEU A 20 -6.32 4.86 0.58
CA LEU A 20 -6.07 6.23 0.12
C LEU A 20 -6.88 7.27 0.91
N ARG A 21 -8.11 6.95 1.30
CA ARG A 21 -8.92 7.83 2.16
C ARG A 21 -8.31 7.99 3.56
N ARG A 22 -7.77 6.92 4.15
CA ARG A 22 -7.07 7.00 5.44
C ARG A 22 -5.79 7.81 5.31
N ALA A 23 -5.02 7.58 4.25
CA ALA A 23 -3.80 8.33 3.97
C ALA A 23 -4.09 9.84 3.81
N ALA A 24 -5.17 10.20 3.11
CA ALA A 24 -5.62 11.59 3.02
C ALA A 24 -5.99 12.19 4.40
N ALA A 25 -6.59 11.39 5.30
CA ALA A 25 -6.86 11.82 6.66
C ALA A 25 -5.57 12.02 7.48
N VAL A 26 -4.53 11.19 7.27
CA VAL A 26 -3.21 11.38 7.88
C VAL A 26 -2.58 12.70 7.41
N ALA A 27 -2.60 12.97 6.10
CA ALA A 27 -2.08 14.22 5.54
C ALA A 27 -2.79 15.44 6.16
N ALA A 28 -4.12 15.42 6.18
CA ALA A 28 -4.96 16.49 6.73
C ALA A 28 -4.71 16.71 8.24
N ALA A 29 -4.58 15.63 9.02
CA ALA A 29 -4.26 15.71 10.45
C ALA A 29 -2.89 16.36 10.71
N ASN A 30 -1.99 16.33 9.73
CA ASN A 30 -0.68 16.98 9.77
C ASN A 30 -0.67 18.36 9.08
N GLY A 31 -1.83 18.94 8.77
CA GLY A 31 -1.95 20.27 8.15
C GLY A 31 -1.47 20.32 6.69
N ARG A 32 -1.39 19.16 6.01
CA ARG A 32 -0.96 19.06 4.62
C ARG A 32 -2.16 18.86 3.69
N ASN A 33 -2.04 19.45 2.51
CA ASN A 33 -3.02 19.34 1.41
C ASN A 33 -2.47 18.49 0.25
N VAL A 34 -1.41 17.72 0.50
CA VAL A 34 -0.77 16.84 -0.47
C VAL A 34 -0.56 15.48 0.18
N LEU A 35 -0.84 14.43 -0.58
CA LEU A 35 -0.59 13.06 -0.17
C LEU A 35 0.88 12.72 -0.46
N SER A 36 1.59 12.19 0.53
CA SER A 36 2.95 11.68 0.36
C SER A 36 3.00 10.15 0.57
N PRO A 37 4.08 9.48 0.14
CA PRO A 37 4.27 8.06 0.41
C PRO A 37 4.16 7.70 1.90
N GLU A 38 4.61 8.59 2.80
CA GLU A 38 4.57 8.41 4.26
C GLU A 38 3.14 8.38 4.79
N ASP A 39 2.20 9.13 4.19
CA ASP A 39 0.77 9.05 4.54
C ASP A 39 0.20 7.68 4.23
N VAL A 40 0.56 7.14 3.06
CA VAL A 40 0.11 5.81 2.62
C VAL A 40 0.71 4.74 3.51
N GLN A 41 2.00 4.86 3.85
CA GLN A 41 2.70 3.94 4.75
C GLN A 41 2.09 3.98 6.16
N SER A 42 1.85 5.18 6.71
CA SER A 42 1.19 5.34 8.01
C SER A 42 -0.21 4.72 7.99
N ALA A 43 -1.03 5.02 6.97
CA ALA A 43 -2.38 4.46 6.84
C ALA A 43 -2.40 2.93 6.64
N LEU A 44 -1.37 2.36 6.02
CA LEU A 44 -1.21 0.92 5.86
C LEU A 44 -0.89 0.24 7.20
N LEU A 45 -0.01 0.86 8.00
CA LEU A 45 0.47 0.30 9.27
C LEU A 45 -0.50 0.54 10.45
N ASP A 46 -1.23 1.66 10.45
CA ASP A 46 -2.23 1.98 11.48
C ASP A 46 -3.55 1.20 11.27
N GLY A 47 -3.73 0.61 10.08
CA GLY A 47 -4.90 -0.17 9.75
C GLY A 47 -4.95 -1.54 10.41
N ARG A 48 -5.87 -1.74 11.37
CA ARG A 48 -6.19 -3.08 11.88
C ARG A 48 -7.25 -3.81 11.04
N PRO A 49 -7.11 -5.12 10.81
CA PRO A 49 -5.87 -5.91 10.87
C PRO A 49 -5.06 -5.77 9.56
N SER A 50 -3.75 -5.54 9.69
CA SER A 50 -2.85 -5.56 8.53
C SER A 50 -2.48 -7.01 8.20
N VAL A 51 -2.43 -7.36 6.92
CA VAL A 51 -1.93 -8.68 6.49
C VAL A 51 -0.49 -8.89 7.01
N LEU A 52 0.29 -7.83 7.17
CA LEU A 52 1.64 -7.90 7.75
C LEU A 52 1.64 -8.34 9.21
N GLU A 53 0.62 -7.98 10.01
CA GLU A 53 0.50 -8.40 11.41
C GLU A 53 0.35 -9.92 11.52
N VAL A 54 -0.35 -10.53 10.55
CA VAL A 54 -0.53 -11.99 10.47
C VAL A 54 0.77 -12.69 10.06
N HIS A 55 1.55 -12.12 9.15
CA HIS A 55 2.75 -12.77 8.64
C HIS A 55 4.06 -12.31 9.29
N TRP A 56 4.00 -11.49 10.34
CA TRP A 56 5.19 -11.04 11.06
C TRP A 56 5.88 -12.21 11.79
N PRO A 57 7.21 -12.39 11.64
CA PRO A 57 7.91 -13.49 12.30
C PRO A 57 7.81 -13.43 13.83
N ARG A 58 7.60 -14.59 14.44
CA ARG A 58 7.67 -14.78 15.89
C ARG A 58 8.98 -15.41 16.25
N VAL A 59 9.48 -15.06 17.43
CA VAL A 59 10.68 -15.67 17.99
C VAL A 59 10.44 -17.19 18.12
N GLY A 60 11.25 -17.98 17.39
CA GLY A 60 11.20 -19.44 17.42
C GLY A 60 10.03 -20.10 16.68
N GLY A 61 9.23 -19.35 15.91
CA GLY A 61 8.12 -19.87 15.12
C GLY A 61 8.40 -19.88 13.62
N GLU A 62 7.89 -20.88 12.91
CA GLU A 62 7.89 -20.89 11.44
C GLU A 62 6.96 -19.79 10.90
N PRO A 63 7.34 -19.04 9.84
CA PRO A 63 6.46 -18.07 9.21
C PRO A 63 5.14 -18.68 8.74
N LEU A 64 4.01 -18.00 8.98
CA LEU A 64 2.70 -18.45 8.49
C LEU A 64 2.68 -18.45 6.96
N ARG A 65 2.53 -19.64 6.38
CA ARG A 65 2.31 -19.83 4.94
C ARG A 65 0.84 -19.61 4.62
N ARG A 66 0.56 -18.83 3.58
CA ARG A 66 -0.81 -18.58 3.10
C ARG A 66 -1.56 -19.91 2.90
N GLY A 67 -2.60 -20.16 3.69
CA GLY A 67 -3.43 -21.37 3.64
C GLY A 67 -3.12 -22.46 4.68
N GLN A 68 -2.09 -22.28 5.52
CA GLN A 68 -1.84 -23.11 6.71
C GLN A 68 -2.14 -22.27 7.96
N ILE A 69 -3.18 -22.60 8.71
CA ILE A 69 -3.69 -21.77 9.82
C ILE A 69 -3.39 -22.35 11.21
N ASN A 70 -2.85 -23.56 11.34
CA ASN A 70 -3.17 -24.33 12.56
C ASN A 70 -2.12 -24.48 13.66
N ASP A 71 -0.90 -23.94 13.56
CA ASP A 71 0.15 -24.23 14.57
C ASP A 71 0.78 -22.99 15.26
N PHE A 72 0.04 -21.89 15.38
CA PHE A 72 0.62 -20.62 15.86
C PHE A 72 0.01 -20.11 17.17
N ASP A 73 0.86 -19.83 18.16
CA ASP A 73 0.51 -19.06 19.35
C ASP A 73 0.57 -17.55 19.03
N PRO A 74 -0.56 -16.85 18.92
CA PRO A 74 -0.58 -15.42 18.60
C PRO A 74 0.03 -14.54 19.70
N THR A 75 0.28 -15.10 20.89
CA THR A 75 0.85 -14.42 22.05
C THR A 75 2.38 -14.53 22.10
N ALA A 76 3.00 -15.34 21.24
CA ALA A 76 4.46 -15.44 21.16
C ALA A 76 5.10 -14.06 20.84
N PRO A 77 6.27 -13.75 21.41
CA PRO A 77 6.96 -12.50 21.14
C PRO A 77 7.33 -12.37 19.65
N GLN A 78 7.19 -11.17 19.10
CA GLN A 78 7.57 -10.84 17.72
C GLN A 78 9.04 -10.42 17.66
N GLU A 79 9.71 -10.75 16.55
CA GLU A 79 11.05 -10.25 16.24
C GLU A 79 10.96 -9.23 15.12
N ALA A 80 11.59 -8.07 15.29
CA ALA A 80 11.56 -7.03 14.27
C ALA A 80 12.41 -7.45 13.06
N LEU A 81 11.79 -7.44 11.87
CA LEU A 81 12.50 -7.68 10.61
C LEU A 81 13.45 -6.53 10.27
N ALA A 82 14.62 -6.86 9.72
CA ALA A 82 15.43 -5.91 8.97
C ALA A 82 14.68 -5.47 7.70
N TYR A 83 15.04 -4.30 7.16
CA TYR A 83 14.36 -3.76 5.98
C TYR A 83 14.34 -4.72 4.77
N PRO A 84 15.45 -5.41 4.41
CA PRO A 84 15.42 -6.39 3.31
C PRO A 84 14.43 -7.54 3.55
N GLU A 85 14.34 -8.03 4.79
CA GLU A 85 13.46 -9.14 5.17
C GLU A 85 11.98 -8.71 5.12
N LEU A 86 11.69 -7.47 5.53
CA LEU A 86 10.36 -6.88 5.38
C LEU A 86 9.95 -6.82 3.89
N VAL A 87 10.87 -6.44 3.00
CA VAL A 87 10.61 -6.39 1.56
C VAL A 87 10.30 -7.78 1.02
N GLU A 88 11.05 -8.81 1.43
CA GLU A 88 10.79 -10.20 1.04
C GLU A 88 9.43 -10.68 1.56
N LEU A 89 9.11 -10.38 2.81
CA LEU A 89 7.82 -10.72 3.40
C LEU A 89 6.67 -10.07 2.61
N VAL A 90 6.73 -8.77 2.34
CA VAL A 90 5.72 -8.02 1.57
C VAL A 90 5.53 -8.63 0.17
N ARG A 91 6.62 -9.05 -0.49
CA ARG A 91 6.56 -9.70 -1.80
C ARG A 91 5.88 -11.07 -1.75
N SER A 92 6.11 -11.83 -0.68
CA SER A 92 5.54 -13.19 -0.52
C SER A 92 4.00 -13.19 -0.33
N ILE A 93 3.44 -12.09 0.18
CA ILE A 93 2.00 -11.96 0.44
C ILE A 93 1.23 -11.35 -0.74
N VAL A 94 1.92 -10.93 -1.82
CA VAL A 94 1.27 -10.43 -3.03
C VAL A 94 0.33 -11.52 -3.57
N PRO A 95 -0.97 -11.23 -3.75
CA PRO A 95 -1.91 -12.21 -4.24
C PRO A 95 -1.48 -12.74 -5.61
N GLY A 96 -1.49 -14.07 -5.77
CA GLY A 96 -1.43 -14.69 -7.09
C GLY A 96 -2.68 -14.37 -7.93
N PRO A 97 -2.77 -14.90 -9.16
CA PRO A 97 -3.91 -14.66 -10.05
C PRO A 97 -5.25 -14.91 -9.35
N VAL A 98 -6.13 -13.91 -9.35
CA VAL A 98 -7.46 -14.02 -8.75
C VAL A 98 -8.38 -14.77 -9.71
N HIS A 99 -9.35 -15.53 -9.18
CA HIS A 99 -10.42 -16.11 -9.98
C HIS A 99 -11.09 -15.05 -10.87
N GLU A 100 -11.33 -15.37 -12.14
CA GLU A 100 -11.81 -14.44 -13.20
C GLU A 100 -13.01 -13.58 -12.78
N LYS A 101 -13.88 -14.11 -11.90
CA LYS A 101 -15.08 -13.41 -11.40
C LYS A 101 -14.80 -12.10 -10.65
N PHE A 102 -13.59 -11.92 -10.11
CA PHE A 102 -13.21 -10.72 -9.36
C PHE A 102 -12.15 -9.87 -10.07
N ASN A 103 -11.69 -10.31 -11.25
CA ASN A 103 -10.76 -9.52 -12.04
C ASN A 103 -11.50 -8.36 -12.73
N SER A 104 -10.84 -7.22 -12.81
CA SER A 104 -11.23 -6.17 -13.74
C SER A 104 -11.19 -6.72 -15.17
N ALA A 105 -12.15 -6.32 -16.01
CA ALA A 105 -12.20 -6.70 -17.42
C ALA A 105 -11.01 -6.14 -18.24
N GLN A 106 -10.25 -5.20 -17.66
CA GLN A 106 -9.08 -4.57 -18.26
C GLN A 106 -7.91 -4.61 -17.25
N PRO A 107 -6.65 -4.60 -17.72
CA PRO A 107 -5.47 -4.46 -16.85
C PRO A 107 -5.59 -3.23 -15.93
N VAL A 108 -5.00 -3.33 -14.73
CA VAL A 108 -4.90 -2.20 -13.82
C VAL A 108 -4.08 -1.10 -14.49
N SER A 109 -4.58 0.14 -14.44
CA SER A 109 -3.89 1.31 -14.99
C SER A 109 -4.12 2.54 -14.13
N ILE A 110 -3.16 3.45 -14.17
CA ILE A 110 -3.26 4.77 -13.54
C ILE A 110 -3.02 5.80 -14.64
N THR A 111 -3.93 6.76 -14.75
CA THR A 111 -3.75 7.95 -15.58
C THR A 111 -3.70 9.17 -14.68
N TYR A 112 -2.98 10.20 -15.10
CA TYR A 112 -2.86 11.42 -14.30
C TYR A 112 -2.84 12.68 -15.16
N SER A 113 -3.15 13.80 -14.53
CA SER A 113 -3.01 15.13 -15.12
C SER A 113 -2.40 16.08 -14.10
N VAL A 114 -1.63 17.04 -14.60
CA VAL A 114 -0.99 18.08 -13.79
C VAL A 114 -1.37 19.44 -14.34
N SER A 115 -1.76 20.34 -13.43
CA SER A 115 -2.09 21.73 -13.75
C SER A 115 -1.41 22.68 -12.78
N GLY A 116 -1.28 23.95 -13.17
CA GLY A 116 -0.62 24.99 -12.37
C GLY A 116 0.64 25.56 -13.04
N PRO A 117 1.33 26.51 -12.37
CA PRO A 117 2.48 27.22 -12.91
C PRO A 117 3.67 26.30 -13.25
N ASP A 118 3.86 25.20 -12.50
CA ASP A 118 5.03 24.31 -12.62
C ASP A 118 4.65 22.93 -13.16
N ALA A 119 3.53 22.84 -13.90
CA ALA A 119 2.95 21.56 -14.32
C ALA A 119 3.90 20.69 -15.17
N GLU A 120 4.72 21.30 -16.03
CA GLU A 120 5.70 20.56 -16.85
C GLU A 120 6.83 19.96 -16.01
N GLU A 121 7.30 20.68 -14.99
CA GLU A 121 8.34 20.17 -14.10
C GLU A 121 7.83 18.96 -13.29
N PHE A 122 6.61 19.06 -12.77
CA PHE A 122 5.96 17.96 -12.04
C PHE A 122 5.73 16.74 -12.92
N ARG A 123 5.30 16.91 -14.18
CA ARG A 123 5.20 15.78 -15.13
C ARG A 123 6.56 15.14 -15.38
N ALA A 124 7.60 15.94 -15.58
CA ALA A 124 8.95 15.42 -15.80
C ALA A 124 9.49 14.62 -14.60
N VAL A 125 9.08 14.95 -13.38
CA VAL A 125 9.42 14.15 -12.18
C VAL A 125 8.67 12.82 -12.19
N ILE A 126 7.39 12.82 -12.52
CA ILE A 126 6.56 11.60 -12.55
C ILE A 126 7.04 10.66 -13.65
N ASP A 127 7.26 11.16 -14.87
CA ASP A 127 7.62 10.35 -16.04
C ASP A 127 9.05 9.78 -15.98
N ARG A 128 9.92 10.33 -15.13
CA ARG A 128 11.28 9.79 -14.90
C ARG A 128 11.33 8.67 -13.87
N ALA A 129 10.26 8.49 -13.09
CA ALA A 129 10.19 7.50 -12.03
C ALA A 129 9.71 6.11 -12.53
N GLU A 130 9.28 6.03 -13.79
CA GLU A 130 8.96 4.78 -14.51
C GLU A 130 10.18 4.20 -15.24
#